data_AF-A0A3B8RVY5-F1
#
_entry.id   AF-A0A3B8RVY5-F1
#
_cell.length_a   1.000
_cell.length_b   1.000
_cell.length_c   1.000
_cell.angle_alpha   90.00
_cell.angle_beta   90.00
_cell.angle_gamma   90.00
#
_symmetry.space_group_name_H-M   'P 1'
#
loop_
_entity.id
_entity.type
_entity.pdbx_description
1 polymer ?
#
loop_
_entity_poly.entity_id
_entity_poly.type
_entity_poly.pdbx_seq_one_letter_code
_entity_poly.pdbx_strand_id
1 'polypeptide(L)'
;MKVNNAQQGFTLIELVAVIVLLGILAVTALPRFMDLRGDARTAVMESVQGSLQGAAIQVYAKALIQNSLAATDTVDDNGTLIDTRFGYPRANNVGNED
;
A
#
# COMPACT_ATOMS: atom_id res chain seq x y z
N MET A 1 60.42 12.54 -0.55
CA MET A 1 59.98 12.63 -1.96
C MET A 1 58.50 12.98 -1.95
N LYS A 2 58.12 14.19 -2.35
CA LYS A 2 56.71 14.62 -2.39
C LYS A 2 56.14 14.21 -3.75
N VAL A 3 55.19 13.28 -3.73
CA VAL A 3 54.42 12.90 -4.92
C VAL A 3 53.37 13.99 -5.13
N ASN A 4 53.54 14.81 -6.17
CA ASN A 4 52.52 15.76 -6.58
C ASN A 4 51.48 15.01 -7.41
N ASN A 5 50.32 14.71 -6.83
CA ASN A 5 49.18 14.22 -7.60
C ASN A 5 48.73 15.36 -8.54
N ALA A 6 48.94 15.21 -9.83
CA ALA A 6 48.35 16.09 -10.83
C ALA A 6 46.84 15.88 -10.80
N GLN A 7 46.09 16.89 -10.33
CA GLN A 7 44.64 16.89 -10.42
C GLN A 7 44.27 17.01 -11.90
N GLN A 8 43.91 15.89 -12.54
CA GLN A 8 43.36 15.90 -13.89
C GLN A 8 41.96 16.51 -13.82
N GLY A 9 41.80 17.70 -14.40
CA GLY A 9 40.50 18.33 -14.55
C GLY A 9 39.63 17.60 -15.56
N PHE A 10 38.32 17.64 -15.35
CA PHE A 10 37.32 17.06 -16.26
C PHE A 10 37.30 17.84 -17.59
N THR A 11 37.20 17.15 -18.72
CA THR A 11 37.10 17.79 -20.03
C THR A 11 35.68 18.26 -20.32
N LEU A 12 35.53 19.32 -21.13
CA LEU A 12 34.21 19.80 -21.54
C LEU A 12 33.42 18.72 -22.33
N ILE A 13 34.12 17.88 -23.11
CA ILE A 13 33.47 16.81 -23.86
C ILE A 13 32.92 15.71 -22.95
N GLU A 14 33.62 15.37 -21.86
CA GLU A 14 33.09 14.42 -20.86
C GLU A 14 31.83 14.97 -20.19
N LEU A 15 31.81 16.26 -19.85
CA LEU A 15 30.62 16.88 -19.25
C LEU A 15 29.42 16.80 -20.21
N VAL A 16 29.65 17.11 -21.49
CA VAL A 16 28.62 17.07 -22.53
C VAL A 16 28.14 15.63 -22.78
N ALA A 17 29.05 14.66 -22.84
CA ALA A 17 28.70 13.25 -23.02
C ALA A 17 27.82 12.73 -21.88
N VAL A 18 28.10 13.13 -20.63
CA VAL A 18 27.33 12.71 -19.44
C VAL A 18 25.92 13.28 -19.47
N ILE A 19 25.73 14.58 -19.74
CA ILE A 19 24.38 15.17 -19.78
C ILE A 19 23.54 14.59 -20.92
N VAL A 20 24.15 14.24 -22.06
CA VAL A 20 23.47 13.59 -23.18
C VAL A 20 23.02 12.18 -22.79
N LEU A 21 23.91 11.39 -22.17
CA LEU A 21 23.59 10.07 -21.65
C LEU A 21 22.46 10.12 -20.61
N LEU A 22 22.55 11.03 -19.64
CA LEU A 22 21.50 11.22 -18.64
C LEU A 22 20.17 11.68 -19.26
N GLY A 23 20.21 12.49 -20.31
CA GLY A 23 19.01 12.88 -21.07
C GLY A 23 18.30 11.69 -21.71
N ILE A 24 19.05 10.80 -22.37
CA ILE A 24 18.50 9.58 -23.01
C ILE A 24 17.92 8.64 -21.94
N LEU A 25 18.66 8.42 -20.85
CA LEU A 25 18.19 7.59 -19.73
C LEU A 25 16.95 8.17 -19.06
N ALA A 26 16.86 9.49 -18.89
CA ALA A 26 15.71 10.14 -18.28
C ALA A 26 14.43 9.97 -19.11
N VAL A 27 14.51 10.19 -20.43
CA VAL A 27 13.34 10.08 -21.33
C VAL A 27 12.83 8.64 -21.42
N THR A 28 13.73 7.66 -21.36
CA THR A 28 13.36 6.23 -21.43
C THR A 28 12.90 5.65 -20.09
N ALA A 29 13.43 6.11 -18.96
CA ALA A 29 13.09 5.59 -17.64
C ALA A 29 11.80 6.20 -17.06
N LEU A 30 11.50 7.47 -17.34
CA LEU A 30 10.39 8.19 -16.74
C LEU A 30 9.00 7.59 -17.04
N PRO A 31 8.66 7.20 -18.29
CA PRO A 31 7.35 6.60 -18.59
C PRO A 31 7.13 5.31 -17.78
N ARG A 32 8.08 4.38 -17.82
CA ARG A 32 8.02 3.11 -17.09
C ARG A 32 7.95 3.33 -15.57
N PHE A 33 8.65 4.33 -15.05
CA PHE A 33 8.62 4.63 -13.62
C PHE A 33 7.25 5.17 -13.16
N MET A 34 6.55 5.94 -14.01
CA MET A 34 5.20 6.40 -13.73
C MET A 34 4.19 5.25 -13.76
N ASP A 35 4.28 4.35 -14.74
CA ASP A 35 3.41 3.17 -14.86
C ASP A 35 3.55 2.27 -13.62
N LEU A 36 4.79 1.94 -13.23
CA LEU A 36 5.08 1.11 -12.05
C LEU A 36 4.54 1.72 -10.75
N ARG A 37 4.53 3.05 -10.61
CA ARG A 37 3.95 3.72 -9.44
C ARG A 37 2.43 3.56 -9.39
N GLY A 38 1.77 3.68 -10.55
CA GLY A 38 0.33 3.45 -10.68
C GLY A 38 -0.02 2.01 -10.30
N ASP A 39 0.66 1.04 -10.90
CA ASP A 39 0.46 -0.39 -10.66
C ASP A 39 0.70 -0.76 -9.19
N ALA A 40 1.78 -0.24 -8.59
CA ALA A 40 2.08 -0.47 -7.18
C ALA A 40 0.96 0.03 -6.27
N ARG A 41 0.37 1.21 -6.57
CA ARG A 41 -0.73 1.74 -5.77
C ARG A 41 -1.99 0.90 -5.93
N THR A 42 -2.31 0.46 -7.13
CA THR A 42 -3.44 -0.44 -7.40
C THR A 42 -3.27 -1.75 -6.64
N ALA A 43 -2.09 -2.38 -6.71
CA ALA A 43 -1.79 -3.63 -6.00
C ALA A 43 -1.93 -3.48 -4.47
N VAL A 44 -1.52 -2.36 -3.89
CA VAL A 44 -1.72 -2.07 -2.46
C VAL A 44 -3.21 -1.94 -2.14
N MET A 45 -3.99 -1.26 -2.96
CA MET A 45 -5.44 -1.13 -2.75
C MET A 45 -6.16 -2.49 -2.86
N GLU A 46 -5.79 -3.31 -3.84
CA GLU A 46 -6.31 -4.68 -3.98
C GLU A 46 -5.96 -5.55 -2.77
N SER A 47 -4.73 -5.43 -2.26
CA SER A 47 -4.29 -6.12 -1.04
C SER A 47 -5.11 -5.70 0.19
N VAL A 48 -5.36 -4.40 0.36
CA VAL A 48 -6.21 -3.88 1.43
C VAL A 48 -7.64 -4.38 1.28
N GLN A 49 -8.20 -4.32 0.08
CA GLN A 49 -9.55 -4.85 -0.21
C GLN A 49 -9.65 -6.34 0.14
N GLY A 50 -8.68 -7.16 -0.29
CA GLY A 50 -8.65 -8.59 0.01
C GLY A 50 -8.55 -8.87 1.51
N SER A 51 -7.75 -8.08 2.24
CA SER A 51 -7.62 -8.19 3.69
C SER A 51 -8.94 -7.87 4.41
N LEU A 52 -9.62 -6.79 4.00
CA LEU A 52 -10.93 -6.42 4.54
C LEU A 52 -12.01 -7.45 4.23
N GLN A 53 -12.02 -7.98 3.01
CA GLN A 53 -12.94 -9.05 2.61
C GLN A 53 -12.71 -10.32 3.42
N GLY A 54 -11.44 -10.71 3.62
CA GLY A 54 -11.08 -11.85 4.46
C GLY A 54 -11.54 -11.67 5.90
N ALA A 55 -11.30 -10.48 6.48
CA ALA A 55 -11.78 -10.14 7.82
C ALA A 55 -13.32 -10.20 7.92
N ALA A 56 -14.03 -9.67 6.92
CA ALA A 56 -15.49 -9.73 6.88
C ALA A 56 -16.02 -11.16 6.81
N ILE A 57 -15.39 -12.03 6.01
CA ILE A 57 -15.74 -13.46 5.92
C ILE A 57 -15.45 -14.17 7.24
N GLN A 58 -14.36 -13.83 7.94
CA GLN A 58 -14.05 -14.40 9.24
C GLN A 58 -15.12 -14.04 10.29
N VAL A 59 -15.54 -12.77 10.35
CA VAL A 59 -16.63 -12.34 11.24
C VAL A 59 -17.93 -13.04 10.86
N TYR A 60 -18.25 -13.13 9.56
CA TYR A 60 -19.43 -13.83 9.07
C TYR A 60 -19.43 -15.33 9.43
N ALA A 61 -18.28 -16.00 9.33
CA ALA A 61 -18.15 -17.38 9.76
C ALA A 61 -18.43 -17.54 11.26
N LYS A 62 -17.95 -16.62 12.11
CA LYS A 62 -18.28 -16.61 13.53
C LYS A 62 -19.77 -16.32 13.77
N ALA A 63 -20.36 -15.41 13.01
CA ALA A 63 -21.79 -15.11 13.07
C ALA A 63 -22.65 -16.34 12.79
N LEU A 64 -22.27 -17.17 11.81
CA LEU A 64 -22.95 -18.43 11.53
C LEU A 64 -22.85 -19.42 12.69
N ILE A 65 -21.68 -19.54 13.32
CA ILE A 65 -21.45 -20.45 14.45
C ILE A 65 -22.26 -20.00 15.68
N GLN A 66 -22.34 -18.69 15.92
CA GLN A 66 -23.03 -18.10 17.06
C GLN A 66 -24.51 -17.80 16.80
N ASN A 67 -25.02 -18.10 15.60
CA ASN A 67 -26.37 -17.77 15.15
C ASN A 67 -26.72 -16.27 15.26
N SER A 68 -25.73 -15.40 15.07
CA SER A 68 -25.81 -13.94 15.14
C SER A 68 -26.04 -13.33 13.75
N LEU A 69 -27.18 -13.68 13.13
CA LEU A 69 -27.49 -13.36 11.72
C LEU A 69 -28.64 -12.36 11.56
N ALA A 70 -29.13 -11.78 12.66
CA ALA A 70 -30.20 -10.81 12.63
C ALA A 70 -29.77 -9.51 11.91
N ALA A 71 -30.75 -8.66 11.58
CA ALA A 71 -30.50 -7.36 10.96
C ALA A 71 -29.62 -6.43 11.82
N THR A 72 -29.55 -6.68 13.13
CA THR A 72 -28.66 -6.02 14.08
C THR A 72 -28.37 -7.02 15.17
N ASP A 73 -27.09 -7.35 15.33
CA ASP A 73 -26.63 -8.39 16.24
C ASP A 73 -25.16 -8.12 16.63
N THR A 74 -24.62 -8.93 17.52
CA THR A 74 -23.24 -8.84 17.99
C THR A 74 -22.59 -10.21 17.98
N VAL A 75 -21.42 -10.30 17.37
CA VAL A 75 -20.58 -11.50 17.35
C VAL A 75 -19.47 -11.35 18.37
N ASP A 76 -19.27 -12.36 19.21
CA ASP A 76 -18.14 -12.42 20.13
C ASP A 76 -16.90 -13.01 19.45
N ASP A 77 -15.89 -12.18 19.25
CA ASP A 77 -14.54 -12.61 18.88
C ASP A 77 -13.64 -12.63 20.12
N ASN A 78 -13.70 -13.73 20.88
CA ASN A 78 -12.80 -14.01 22.01
C ASN A 78 -12.78 -12.88 23.07
N GLY A 79 -13.96 -12.41 23.48
CA GLY A 79 -14.16 -11.31 24.43
C GLY A 79 -14.29 -9.94 23.77
N THR A 80 -14.09 -9.83 22.45
CA THR A 80 -14.31 -8.60 21.69
C THR A 80 -15.65 -8.66 20.97
N LEU A 81 -16.58 -7.79 21.36
CA LEU A 81 -17.88 -7.70 20.74
C LEU A 81 -17.81 -6.93 19.42
N ILE A 82 -18.14 -7.59 18.32
CA ILE A 82 -18.19 -7.02 16.98
C ILE A 82 -19.65 -6.84 16.58
N ASP A 83 -20.02 -5.60 16.32
CA ASP A 83 -21.31 -5.24 15.77
C ASP A 83 -21.48 -5.82 14.36
N THR A 84 -22.57 -6.55 14.12
CA THR A 84 -22.89 -7.12 12.81
C THR A 84 -24.28 -6.73 12.32
N ARG A 85 -24.44 -6.82 11.00
CA ARG A 85 -25.74 -6.72 10.31
C ARG A 85 -25.82 -7.86 9.31
N PHE A 86 -26.81 -8.73 9.49
CA PHE A 86 -26.94 -9.96 8.72
C PHE A 86 -25.64 -10.80 8.71
N GLY A 87 -24.96 -10.84 9.87
CA GLY A 87 -23.69 -11.54 10.06
C GLY A 87 -22.44 -10.85 9.51
N TYR A 88 -22.54 -9.76 8.73
CA TYR A 88 -21.38 -9.01 8.26
C TYR A 88 -20.98 -7.93 9.26
N PRO A 89 -19.67 -7.65 9.43
CA PRO A 89 -19.23 -6.57 10.32
C PRO A 89 -19.73 -5.23 9.79
N ARG A 90 -20.20 -4.39 10.71
CA ARG A 90 -20.59 -3.01 10.45
C ARG A 90 -19.70 -2.08 11.28
N ALA A 91 -19.56 -0.84 10.83
CA ALA A 91 -19.09 0.21 11.72
C ALA A 91 -20.06 0.27 12.91
N ASN A 92 -19.52 0.25 14.12
CA ASN A 92 -20.29 0.44 15.32
C ASN A 92 -20.89 1.87 15.30
N ASN A 93 -22.17 2.00 15.65
CA ASN A 93 -22.76 3.33 15.93
C ASN A 93 -22.38 3.81 17.32
N VAL A 94 -21.24 3.37 17.87
CA VAL A 94 -20.68 4.02 19.06
C VAL A 94 -20.16 5.35 18.56
N GLY A 95 -21.07 6.32 18.45
CA GLY A 95 -20.70 7.70 18.63
C GLY A 95 -19.86 7.72 19.91
N ASN A 96 -18.71 8.37 19.82
CA ASN A 96 -18.06 8.91 21.00
C ASN A 96 -19.15 9.45 21.93
N GLU A 97 -19.46 8.70 22.99
CA GLU A 97 -20.01 9.28 24.21
C GLU A 97 -18.85 9.80 25.08
N ASP A 98 -17.82 10.35 24.41
CA ASP A 98 -16.77 11.26 24.91
C ASP A 98 -16.20 12.11 23.76
#